data_AF-A0A2A2TBB7-F1
#
_entry.id   AF-A0A2A2TBB7-F1
#
_cell.length_a   1.000
_cell.length_b   1.000
_cell.length_c   1.000
_cell.angle_alpha   90.00
_cell.angle_beta   90.00
_cell.angle_gamma   90.00
#
_symmetry.space_group_name_H-M   'P 1'
#
loop_
_entity.id
_entity.type
_entity.pdbx_description
1 polymer ?
#
loop_
_entity_poly.entity_id
_entity_poly.type
_entity_poly.pdbx_seq_one_letter_code
_entity_poly.pdbx_strand_id
1 'polypeptide(L)'
;MERSAMKHLCLLHSDSGSTVGSFISWITLTNSLYKLAFNLFKQREDKEWGLVDCISFIVMQDRAITDALTADTHFQQAGFRALLRD
;
A
#
# COMPACT_ATOMS: atom_id res chain seq x y z
N MET A 1 8.84 -13.68 -11.33
CA MET A 1 8.90 -13.90 -9.87
C MET A 1 9.63 -12.70 -9.26
N GLU A 2 8.95 -11.99 -8.36
CA GLU A 2 9.35 -10.73 -7.69
C GLU A 2 9.42 -9.44 -8.53
N ARG A 3 8.25 -8.94 -8.98
CA ARG A 3 8.07 -7.52 -9.33
C ARG A 3 6.87 -6.89 -8.59
N SER A 4 6.58 -7.32 -7.34
CA SER A 4 5.62 -6.59 -6.49
C SER A 4 6.24 -5.25 -6.10
N ALA A 5 5.49 -4.20 -6.41
CA ALA A 5 5.89 -2.82 -6.36
C ALA A 5 6.23 -2.33 -4.94
N MET A 6 7.08 -1.29 -4.89
CA MET A 6 7.41 -0.46 -3.73
C MET A 6 8.07 -1.18 -2.53
N LYS A 7 9.38 -1.43 -2.65
CA LYS A 7 10.24 -1.75 -1.49
C LYS A 7 10.31 -0.62 -0.46
N HIS A 8 9.81 0.57 -0.75
CA HIS A 8 9.68 1.70 0.17
C HIS A 8 8.27 2.24 0.00
N LEU A 9 7.41 2.07 1.01
CA LEU A 9 6.06 2.61 1.03
C LEU A 9 6.14 4.15 1.03
N CYS A 10 6.17 4.76 -0.15
CA CYS A 10 6.22 6.21 -0.29
C CYS A 10 4.78 6.72 -0.16
N LEU A 11 4.38 7.02 1.06
CA LEU A 11 3.09 7.65 1.33
C LEU A 11 3.20 9.13 0.95
N LEU A 12 2.71 9.51 -0.23
CA LEU A 12 2.54 10.90 -0.59
C LEU A 12 1.31 11.44 0.14
N HIS A 13 1.54 12.24 1.19
CA HIS A 13 0.49 13.05 1.78
C HIS A 13 0.38 14.33 0.94
N SER A 14 -0.77 14.56 0.30
CA SER A 14 -1.08 15.89 -0.26
C SER A 14 -1.83 16.67 0.80
N ASP A 15 -1.11 17.54 1.51
CA ASP A 15 -1.75 18.49 2.43
C ASP A 15 -2.21 19.73 1.64
N SER A 16 -3.50 20.03 1.72
CA SER A 16 -4.12 21.15 1.03
C SER A 16 -3.87 22.44 1.82
N GLY A 17 -2.67 23.01 1.69
CA GLY A 17 -2.42 24.37 2.16
C GLY A 17 -1.00 24.62 2.66
N SER A 18 -0.17 25.15 1.76
CA SER A 18 1.11 25.80 2.05
C SER A 18 2.30 24.86 2.30
N THR A 19 3.41 25.14 1.60
CA THR A 19 4.70 24.41 1.55
C THR A 19 4.68 22.99 0.97
N VAL A 20 5.07 22.87 -0.30
CA VAL A 20 5.43 21.60 -0.98
C VAL A 20 6.70 20.99 -0.36
N GLY A 21 6.54 20.32 0.77
CA GLY A 21 7.58 19.46 1.34
C GLY A 21 7.25 18.00 1.04
N SER A 22 8.04 17.34 0.19
CA SER A 22 7.96 15.89 -0.01
C SER A 22 8.55 15.18 1.23
N PHE A 23 7.75 15.03 2.28
CA PHE A 23 8.16 14.25 3.44
C PHE A 23 7.83 12.78 3.21
N ILE A 24 8.88 11.94 3.17
CA ILE A 24 8.73 10.49 3.12
C ILE A 24 8.68 9.97 4.56
N SER A 25 7.61 9.24 4.90
CA SER A 25 7.49 8.55 6.20
C SER A 25 7.81 7.07 6.06
N TRP A 26 8.65 6.53 6.95
CA TRP A 26 8.93 5.11 7.03
C TRP A 26 7.95 4.42 7.98
N ILE A 27 7.54 3.20 7.64
CA ILE A 27 6.69 2.36 8.50
C ILE A 27 7.52 1.20 9.03
N THR A 28 7.52 1.01 10.34
CA THR A 28 8.10 -0.19 10.94
C THR A 28 7.15 -1.37 10.77
N LEU A 29 7.63 -2.48 10.23
CA LEU A 29 6.89 -3.73 10.20
C LEU A 29 6.83 -4.33 11.61
N THR A 30 5.72 -4.07 12.31
CA THR A 30 5.46 -4.67 13.62
C THR A 30 4.88 -6.07 13.47
N ASN A 31 4.97 -6.88 14.53
CA ASN A 31 4.36 -8.21 14.55
C ASN A 31 2.82 -8.16 14.39
N SER A 32 2.17 -7.11 14.90
CA SER A 32 0.72 -6.92 14.70
C SER A 32 0.38 -6.64 13.25
N LEU A 33 1.11 -5.72 12.59
CA LEU A 33 0.94 -5.43 11.16
C LEU A 33 1.19 -6.67 10.31
N TYR A 34 2.26 -7.41 10.60
CA TYR A 34 2.57 -8.67 9.91
C TYR A 34 1.42 -9.68 10.05
N LYS A 35 0.89 -9.90 11.26
CA LYS A 35 -0.22 -10.85 11.48
C LYS A 35 -1.49 -10.47 10.73
N LEU A 36 -1.83 -9.18 10.71
CA LEU A 36 -2.98 -8.67 9.96
C LEU A 36 -2.81 -8.90 8.46
N ALA A 37 -1.66 -8.51 7.91
CA ALA A 37 -1.36 -8.69 6.49
C ALA A 37 -1.27 -10.17 6.10
N PHE A 38 -0.70 -11.02 6.96
CA PHE A 38 -0.62 -12.46 6.74
C PHE A 38 -1.99 -13.13 6.77
N ASN A 39 -2.89 -12.68 7.65
CA ASN A 39 -4.27 -13.15 7.65
C ASN A 39 -5.02 -12.72 6.38
N LEU A 40 -4.83 -11.48 5.91
CA LEU A 40 -5.39 -11.02 4.63
C LEU A 40 -4.87 -11.85 3.45
N PHE A 41 -3.55 -12.09 3.40
CA PHE A 41 -2.92 -12.93 2.38
C PHE A 41 -3.56 -14.33 2.31
N LYS A 42 -3.70 -15.01 3.45
CA LYS A 42 -4.36 -16.33 3.51
C LYS A 42 -5.85 -16.30 3.13
N GLN A 43 -6.54 -15.18 3.35
CA GLN A 43 -7.96 -15.06 3.01
C GLN A 43 -8.19 -14.75 1.53
N ARG A 44 -7.13 -14.43 0.78
CA ARG A 44 -7.19 -13.97 -0.61
C ARG A 44 -6.49 -14.92 -1.56
N GLU A 45 -6.74 -16.22 -1.38
CA GLU A 45 -6.32 -17.26 -2.35
C GLU A 45 -6.95 -17.05 -3.73
N ASP A 46 -8.03 -16.26 -3.82
CA ASP A 46 -8.68 -15.86 -5.07
C ASP A 46 -7.94 -14.74 -5.84
N LYS A 47 -6.79 -14.28 -5.32
CA LYS A 47 -6.01 -13.17 -5.86
C LYS A 47 -4.53 -13.53 -5.93
N GLU A 48 -3.84 -12.98 -6.93
CA GLU A 48 -2.39 -13.10 -7.08
C GLU A 48 -1.62 -12.12 -6.17
N TRP A 49 -2.23 -11.68 -5.07
CA TRP A 49 -1.66 -10.68 -4.15
C TRP A 49 -0.47 -11.26 -3.39
N GLY A 50 0.64 -10.53 -3.38
CA GLY A 50 1.76 -10.85 -2.50
C GLY A 50 1.51 -10.41 -1.05
N LEU A 51 2.31 -10.95 -0.12
CA LEU A 51 2.27 -10.50 1.28
C LEU A 51 2.59 -9.00 1.42
N VAL A 52 3.49 -8.48 0.58
CA VAL A 52 3.87 -7.06 0.57
C VAL A 52 2.69 -6.17 0.12
N ASP A 53 1.91 -6.63 -0.85
CA ASP A 53 0.69 -5.94 -1.27
C ASP A 53 -0.30 -5.87 -0.11
N CYS A 54 -0.50 -6.99 0.61
CA CYS A 54 -1.36 -7.05 1.79
C CYS A 54 -0.88 -6.13 2.93
N ILE A 55 0.44 -6.04 3.17
CA ILE A 55 0.99 -5.08 4.14
C ILE A 55 0.64 -3.65 3.73
N SER A 56 0.81 -3.34 2.44
CA SER A 56 0.50 -2.01 1.89
C SER A 56 -0.97 -1.67 2.07
N PHE A 57 -1.88 -2.60 1.78
CA PHE A 57 -3.32 -2.39 1.93
C PHE A 57 -3.73 -2.11 3.38
N ILE A 58 -3.19 -2.87 4.35
CA ILE A 58 -3.48 -2.65 5.77
C ILE A 58 -2.98 -1.27 6.21
N VAL A 59 -1.76 -0.87 5.82
CA VAL A 59 -1.22 0.45 6.19
C VAL A 59 -2.01 1.58 5.54
N MET A 60 -2.36 1.45 4.25
CA MET A 60 -3.13 2.45 3.54
C MET A 60 -4.53 2.62 4.14
N GLN A 61 -5.19 1.50 4.50
CA GLN A 61 -6.50 1.54 5.14
C GLN A 61 -6.43 2.18 6.54
N ASP A 62 -5.46 1.79 7.36
CA ASP A 62 -5.24 2.35 8.71
C ASP A 62 -4.97 3.86 8.67
N ARG A 63 -4.28 4.34 7.62
CA ARG A 63 -3.93 5.75 7.44
C ARG A 63 -4.91 6.55 6.58
N ALA A 64 -6.03 5.95 6.16
CA ALA A 64 -7.00 6.54 5.25
C ALA A 64 -6.38 7.09 3.93
N ILE A 65 -5.38 6.38 3.40
CA ILE A 65 -4.72 6.72 2.13
C ILE A 65 -5.41 5.97 1.01
N THR A 66 -5.93 6.70 0.03
CA THR A 66 -6.68 6.14 -1.10
C THR A 66 -5.85 5.95 -2.35
N ASP A 67 -4.78 6.75 -2.51
CA ASP A 67 -3.97 6.80 -3.72
C ASP A 67 -2.64 6.08 -3.52
N ALA A 68 -2.35 5.14 -4.41
CA ALA A 68 -1.07 4.44 -4.49
C ALA A 68 -0.32 4.88 -5.75
N LEU A 69 0.92 5.32 -5.56
CA LEU A 69 1.83 5.61 -6.68
C LEU A 69 2.39 4.31 -7.25
N THR A 70 1.57 3.60 -8.04
CA THR A 70 1.90 2.30 -8.61
C THR A 70 1.16 2.08 -9.93
N ALA A 71 1.71 1.19 -10.77
CA ALA A 71 1.06 0.67 -11.97
C ALA A 71 0.45 -0.73 -11.73
N ASP A 72 0.55 -1.26 -10.51
CA ASP A 72 0.10 -2.59 -10.14
C ASP A 72 -1.44 -2.63 -9.99
N THR A 73 -2.07 -3.59 -10.68
CA THR A 73 -3.52 -3.78 -10.66
C THR A 73 -4.07 -4.25 -9.32
N HIS A 74 -3.22 -4.84 -8.45
CA HIS A 74 -3.66 -5.37 -7.16
C HIS A 74 -4.25 -4.26 -6.27
N PHE A 75 -3.72 -3.04 -6.36
CA PHE A 75 -4.20 -1.88 -5.60
C PHE A 75 -5.62 -1.48 -6.03
N GLN A 76 -5.91 -1.49 -7.34
CA GLN A 76 -7.27 -1.25 -7.83
C GLN A 76 -8.24 -2.34 -7.37
N GLN A 77 -7.82 -3.62 -7.38
CA GLN A 77 -8.65 -4.73 -6.90
C GLN A 77 -8.94 -4.63 -5.40
N ALA A 78 -8.02 -4.06 -4.62
CA ALA A 78 -8.18 -3.82 -3.18
C ALA A 78 -8.96 -2.52 -2.86
N GLY A 79 -9.38 -1.75 -3.87
CA GLY A 79 -10.18 -0.54 -3.72
C GLY A 79 -9.40 0.78 -3.65
N PHE A 80 -8.11 0.77 -3.97
CA PHE A 80 -7.26 1.97 -4.03
C PHE A 80 -7.14 2.50 -5.47
N ARG A 81 -6.77 3.78 -5.61
CA ARG A 81 -6.45 4.38 -6.91
C ARG A 81 -4.98 4.19 -7.26
N ALA A 82 -4.68 3.55 -8.39
CA ALA A 82 -3.32 3.32 -8.86
C ALA A 82 -2.90 4.44 -9.82
N LEU A 83 -2.17 5.43 -9.32
CA LEU A 83 -1.90 6.70 -10.03
C LEU A 83 -1.05 6.56 -11.30
N LEU A 84 -0.33 5.45 -11.50
CA LEU A 84 0.49 5.22 -12.69
C LEU A 84 -0.18 4.28 -13.70
N ARG A 85 -1.46 3.95 -13.49
CA ARG A 85 -2.24 3.07 -14.38
C ARG A 85 -3.42 3.78 -15.05
N ASP A 86 -3.67 5.03 -14.67
CA ASP A 86 -4.71 5.91 -15.24
C ASP A 86 -4.22 6.58 -16.54
#